data_AF-A0A973C9G3-F1
#
_entry.id   AF-A0A973C9G3-F1
#
_cell.length_a   1.000
_cell.length_b   1.000
_cell.length_c   1.000
_cell.angle_alpha   90.00
_cell.angle_beta   90.00
_cell.angle_gamma   90.00
#
_symmetry.space_group_name_H-M   'P 1'
#
loop_
_entity.id
_entity.type
_entity.pdbx_description
1 polymer ?
#
loop_
_entity_poly.entity_id
_entity_poly.type
_entity_poly.pdbx_seq_one_letter_code
_entity_poly.pdbx_strand_id
1 'polypeptide(L)' 'MKIYGYESLEDDSSDLMEMSEVTISANAKDLREIALFINQMADKMESNPNSFEHAHLQDNWPNWNNNSPDIIIGASE' A
#
# COMPACT_ATOMS: atom_id res chain seq x y z
N MET A 1 8.46 11.35 -3.14
CA MET A 1 7.97 10.02 -2.75
C MET A 1 8.70 9.61 -1.49
N LYS A 2 7.95 9.14 -0.50
CA LYS A 2 8.46 8.57 0.75
C LYS A 2 7.83 7.18 0.91
N ILE A 3 8.50 6.30 1.63
CA ILE A 3 7.94 5.01 2.03
C ILE A 3 7.92 4.96 3.55
N TYR A 4 6.89 4.32 4.09
CA TYR A 4 6.69 4.22 5.53
C TYR A 4 6.42 2.78 5.92
N GLY A 5 6.75 2.45 7.17
CA GLY A 5 6.38 1.19 7.82
C GLY A 5 5.96 1.45 9.25
N TYR A 6 5.34 0.44 9.87
CA TYR A 6 4.98 0.48 11.29
C TYR A 6 6.12 -0.10 12.14
N GLU A 7 6.36 0.51 13.31
CA GLU A 7 7.38 0.05 14.25
C GLU A 7 6.99 -1.26 14.96
N SER A 8 5.69 -1.52 15.15
CA SER A 8 5.15 -2.74 15.78
C SER A 8 3.81 -3.13 15.16
N LEU A 9 3.52 -4.44 15.13
CA LEU A 9 2.24 -5.01 14.66
C LEU A 9 1.13 -4.98 15.73
N GLU A 10 1.45 -4.62 16.98
CA GLU A 10 0.54 -4.81 18.12
C GLU A 10 -0.33 -3.60 18.46
N ASP A 11 -0.17 -2.47 17.77
CA ASP A 11 -0.91 -1.25 18.12
C ASP A 11 -1.30 -0.45 16.86
N ASP A 12 -2.61 -0.30 16.64
CA ASP A 12 -3.21 0.60 15.63
C ASP A 12 -2.87 2.08 15.91
N SER A 13 -2.21 2.36 17.04
CA SER A 13 -1.66 3.67 17.41
C SER A 13 -0.18 3.84 17.10
N SER A 14 0.48 2.86 16.48
CA SER A 14 1.90 2.97 16.12
C SER A 14 2.12 4.02 15.02
N ASP A 15 3.04 4.96 15.29
CA ASP A 15 3.39 6.03 14.36
C ASP A 15 4.10 5.44 13.11
N LEU A 16 3.80 6.02 11.94
CA LEU A 16 4.47 5.68 10.69
C LEU A 16 5.95 6.12 10.75
N MET A 17 6.86 5.17 10.57
CA MET A 17 8.29 5.43 10.46
C MET A 17 8.69 5.57 9.00
N GLU A 18 9.32 6.70 8.62
CA GLU A 18 9.90 6.88 7.28
C GLU A 18 11.08 5.92 7.08
N MET A 19 11.06 5.17 5.97
CA MET A 19 12.07 4.16 5.64
C MET A 19 12.92 4.59 4.45
N SER A 20 14.16 4.12 4.38
CA SER A 20 15.03 4.32 3.22
C SER A 20 14.79 3.32 2.09
N GLU A 21 14.32 2.12 2.43
CA GLU A 21 14.02 1.04 1.46
C GLU A 21 12.95 0.09 1.98
N VAL A 22 12.28 -0.62 1.05
CA VAL A 22 11.36 -1.72 1.35
C VAL A 22 11.66 -2.90 0.41
N THR A 23 11.63 -4.13 0.93
CA THR A 23 11.82 -5.34 0.13
C THR A 23 10.49 -6.08 -0.03
N ILE A 24 10.09 -6.34 -1.28
CA ILE A 24 8.92 -7.17 -1.60
C ILE A 24 9.42 -8.54 -2.08
N SER A 25 9.27 -9.56 -1.24
CA SER A 25 9.57 -10.95 -1.58
C SER A 25 8.28 -11.68 -1.95
N ALA A 26 7.99 -11.76 -3.25
CA ALA A 26 6.75 -12.35 -3.76
C ALA A 26 6.98 -13.12 -5.07
N ASN A 27 6.03 -13.98 -5.45
CA ASN A 27 6.07 -14.65 -6.75
C ASN A 27 5.58 -13.72 -7.88
N ALA A 28 5.79 -14.13 -9.14
CA ALA A 28 5.44 -13.32 -10.31
C ALA A 28 3.93 -13.06 -10.48
N LYS A 29 3.04 -13.89 -9.89
CA LYS A 29 1.61 -13.64 -9.92
C LYS A 29 1.27 -12.49 -8.96
N ASP A 30 1.73 -12.59 -7.72
CA ASP A 30 1.46 -11.59 -6.68
C ASP A 30 2.06 -10.23 -7.04
N LEU A 31 3.26 -10.19 -7.65
CA LEU A 31 3.85 -8.94 -8.14
C LEU A 31 2.98 -8.25 -9.21
N ARG A 32 2.26 -9.00 -10.06
CA ARG A 32 1.35 -8.41 -11.05
C ARG A 32 0.09 -7.83 -10.40
N GLU A 33 -0.42 -8.48 -9.36
CA GLU A 33 -1.57 -7.99 -8.60
C GLU A 33 -1.22 -6.70 -7.84
N ILE A 34 -0.03 -6.65 -7.22
CA ILE A 34 0.50 -5.43 -6.58
C ILE A 34 0.65 -4.32 -7.62
N ALA A 35 1.23 -4.60 -8.79
CA ALA A 35 1.39 -3.60 -9.84
C ALA A 35 0.04 -3.09 -10.38
N LEU A 36 -0.95 -3.99 -10.53
CA LEU A 36 -2.31 -3.61 -10.94
C LEU A 36 -2.94 -2.65 -9.92
N PHE A 37 -2.84 -2.97 -8.62
CA PHE A 37 -3.35 -2.11 -7.56
C PHE A 37 -2.70 -0.72 -7.58
N ILE A 38 -1.37 -0.65 -7.69
CA ILE A 38 -0.64 0.63 -7.76
C ILE A 38 -1.11 1.48 -8.96
N ASN A 39 -1.25 0.86 -10.14
CA ASN A 39 -1.73 1.56 -11.34
C ASN A 39 -3.15 2.10 -11.15
N GLN A 40 -4.06 1.31 -10.55
CA GLN A 40 -5.42 1.75 -10.28
C GLN A 40 -5.46 2.93 -9.30
N MET A 41 -4.58 2.97 -8.30
CA MET A 41 -4.53 4.10 -7.36
C MET A 41 -3.98 5.36 -8.04
N ALA A 42 -2.96 5.22 -8.90
CA ALA A 42 -2.48 6.33 -9.72
C ALA A 42 -3.61 6.93 -10.59
N ASP A 43 -4.37 6.08 -11.30
CA ASP A 43 -5.52 6.52 -12.12
C ASP A 43 -6.59 7.24 -11.27
N LYS A 44 -6.85 6.76 -10.05
CA LYS A 44 -7.79 7.39 -9.10
C LYS A 44 -7.30 8.76 -8.60
N MET A 45 -6.01 8.87 -8.30
CA MET A 45 -5.40 10.14 -7.88
C MET A 45 -5.49 11.19 -9.00
N GLU A 46 -5.24 10.80 -10.24
CA GLU A 46 -5.37 11.71 -11.40
C GLU A 46 -6.83 12.12 -11.64
N SER A 47 -7.77 11.19 -11.48
CA SER A 47 -9.20 11.45 -11.68
C SER A 47 -9.83 12.31 -10.57
N ASN A 48 -9.32 12.22 -9.33
CA ASN A 48 -9.86 12.91 -8.16
C ASN A 48 -8.75 13.48 -7.26
N PRO A 49 -8.01 14.49 -7.72
CA PRO A 49 -6.78 14.96 -7.07
C PRO A 49 -6.98 15.53 -5.66
N ASN A 50 -8.20 15.97 -5.32
CA ASN A 50 -8.50 16.61 -4.04
C ASN A 50 -9.17 15.68 -3.01
N SER A 51 -9.42 14.41 -3.34
CA SER A 51 -10.19 13.50 -2.47
C SER A 51 -9.56 12.13 -2.25
N PHE A 52 -8.38 11.88 -2.81
CA PHE A 52 -7.66 10.64 -2.56
C PHE A 52 -6.88 10.76 -1.26
N GLU A 53 -7.32 10.07 -0.21
CA GLU A 53 -6.60 9.99 1.06
C GLU A 53 -5.60 8.83 1.02
N HIS A 54 -6.11 7.61 1.13
CA HIS A 54 -5.34 6.38 1.06
C HIS A 54 -6.20 5.20 0.58
N ALA A 55 -5.54 4.12 0.17
CA ALA A 55 -6.17 2.85 -0.17
C ALA A 55 -5.30 1.68 0.27
N HIS A 56 -5.93 0.61 0.72
CA HIS A 56 -5.27 -0.63 1.13
C HIS A 56 -5.33 -1.68 0.03
N LEU A 57 -4.25 -2.46 -0.13
CA LEU A 57 -4.21 -3.58 -1.07
C LEU A 57 -5.22 -4.65 -0.66
N GLN A 58 -5.40 -4.90 0.64
CA GLN A 58 -6.36 -5.89 1.14
C GLN A 58 -7.80 -5.68 0.65
N ASP A 59 -8.19 -4.41 0.43
CA ASP A 59 -9.54 -4.07 -0.05
C ASP A 59 -9.72 -4.33 -1.55
N ASN A 60 -8.61 -4.41 -2.29
CA ASN A 60 -8.59 -4.48 -3.75
C ASN A 60 -8.08 -5.83 -4.28
N TRP A 61 -7.49 -6.68 -3.42
CA TRP A 61 -6.91 -7.95 -3.81
C TRP A 61 -7.71 -9.14 -3.25
N PRO A 62 -8.50 -9.85 -4.09
CA PRO A 62 -9.36 -10.93 -3.63
C PRO A 62 -8.64 -12.13 -2.98
N ASN A 63 -7.33 -12.29 -3.22
CA ASN A 63 -6.52 -13.36 -2.64
C ASN A 63 -5.79 -12.94 -1.37
N TRP A 64 -5.99 -11.71 -0.91
CA TRP A 64 -5.43 -11.26 0.36
C TRP A 64 -6.01 -12.07 1.53
N ASN A 65 -5.20 -12.30 2.55
CA ASN A 65 -5.60 -12.98 3.78
C ASN A 65 -4.77 -12.45 4.95
N ASN A 66 -5.15 -12.78 6.19
CA ASN A 66 -4.52 -12.26 7.41
C ASN A 66 -3.01 -12.58 7.57
N ASN A 67 -2.43 -13.45 6.73
CA ASN A 67 -0.99 -13.72 6.72
C ASN A 67 -0.25 -12.97 5.59
N SER A 68 -0.97 -12.26 4.73
CA SER A 68 -0.39 -11.42 3.69
C SER A 68 -0.07 -10.03 4.26
N PRO A 69 1.07 -9.42 3.88
CA PRO A 69 1.31 -8.02 4.20
C PRO A 69 0.25 -7.15 3.49
N ASP A 70 -0.08 -6.02 4.10
CA ASP A 70 -0.86 -4.99 3.42
C ASP A 70 0.07 -3.93 2.83
N ILE A 71 -0.35 -3.35 1.70
CA ILE A 71 0.35 -2.26 1.02
C ILE A 71 -0.62 -1.10 0.93
N ILE A 72 -0.24 0.02 1.52
CA ILE A 72 -1.08 1.22 1.59
C ILE A 72 -0.51 2.26 0.62
N ILE A 73 -1.37 2.78 -0.27
CA ILE A 73 -1.03 3.91 -1.15
C ILE A 73 -1.76 5.13 -0.63
N GLY A 74 -1.01 6.14 -0.19
CA GLY A 74 -1.52 7.46 0.16
C GLY A 74 -1.02 8.52 -0.83
N ALA A 75 -1.81 9.57 -1.06
CA ALA A 75 -1.33 10.72 -1.80
C ALA A 75 -0.27 11.47 -0.96
N SER A 76 0.85 11.85 -1.58
CA SER A 76 1.78 12.80 -0.98
C SER A 76 1.42 14.21 -1.42
N GLU A 77 1.39 15.16 -0.48
CA GLU A 77 1.35 16.60 -0.78
C GLU A 77 2.56 17.08 -1.61
#